data_AF-A0A7Z0BUP8-F1
#
_entry.id   AF-A0A7Z0BUP8-F1
#
_cell.length_a   1.000
_cell.length_b   1.000
_cell.length_c   1.000
_cell.angle_alpha   90.00
_cell.angle_beta   90.00
_cell.angle_gamma   90.00
#
_symmetry.space_group_name_H-M   'P 1'
#
loop_
_entity.id
_entity.type
_entity.pdbx_description
1 polymer ?
#
loop_
_entity_poly.entity_id
_entity_poly.type
_entity_poly.pdbx_seq_one_letter_code
_entity_poly.pdbx_strand_id
1 'polypeptide(L)' 'MTETYRLVFVDDGDGPKTVEFDATDAGSALVIAHEEAKRRSAELWRGDDKLCTIKRLHGVSGEEFWQVGPGDITG' A
#
# COMPACT_ATOMS: atom_id res chain seq x y z
N MET A 1 0.48 -4.31 21.66
CA MET A 1 0.76 -5.51 20.83
C MET A 1 0.88 -5.00 19.41
N THR A 2 1.89 -5.43 18.66
CA THR A 2 2.01 -5.10 17.23
C THR A 2 1.41 -6.23 16.40
N GLU A 3 0.96 -5.90 15.20
CA GLU A 3 0.47 -6.85 14.22
C GLU A 3 1.34 -6.77 12.97
N THR A 4 1.49 -7.90 12.28
CA THR A 4 2.29 -7.98 11.06
C THR A 4 1.43 -7.63 9.85
N TYR A 5 1.94 -6.73 9.02
CA TYR A 5 1.32 -6.27 7.78
C TYR A 5 2.24 -6.58 6.61
N ARG A 6 1.64 -6.65 5.43
CA ARG A 6 2.32 -6.96 4.19
C ARG A 6 1.98 -5.93 3.13
N LEU A 7 3.00 -5.31 2.55
CA LEU A 7 2.89 -4.39 1.43
C LEU A 7 3.30 -5.10 0.15
N VAL A 8 2.36 -5.25 -0.77
CA VAL A 8 2.57 -5.87 -2.08
C VAL A 8 2.63 -4.77 -3.13
N PHE A 9 3.79 -4.61 -3.77
CA PHE A 9 3.98 -3.61 -4.81
C PHE A 9 3.40 -4.11 -6.13
N VAL A 10 2.62 -3.26 -6.78
CA VAL A 10 2.10 -3.53 -8.13
C VAL A 10 3.26 -3.50 -9.12
N ASP A 11 3.30 -4.49 -10.02
CA ASP A 11 4.31 -4.54 -11.08
C ASP A 11 4.11 -3.38 -12.07
N ASP A 12 5.11 -2.51 -12.16
CA ASP A 12 5.16 -1.36 -13.06
C ASP A 12 6.44 -1.43 -13.92
N GLY A 13 6.97 -2.63 -14.14
CA GLY A 13 8.23 -2.89 -14.86
C GLY A 13 9.47 -3.06 -13.98
N ASP A 14 9.37 -2.90 -12.66
CA ASP A 14 10.46 -3.06 -11.69
C ASP A 14 10.35 -4.39 -10.90
N GLY A 15 9.49 -5.30 -11.35
CA GLY A 15 9.29 -6.64 -10.77
C GLY A 15 8.39 -6.63 -9.53
N PRO A 16 7.80 -7.78 -9.18
CA PRO A 16 6.99 -7.92 -7.97
C PRO A 16 7.88 -7.79 -6.73
N LYS A 17 7.48 -6.92 -5.80
CA LYS A 17 8.14 -6.76 -4.49
C LYS A 17 7.09 -6.91 -3.39
N THR A 18 7.46 -7.60 -2.33
CA THR A 18 6.64 -7.71 -1.12
C THR A 18 7.51 -7.37 0.09
N VAL A 19 6.97 -6.55 0.98
CA VAL A 19 7.63 -6.16 2.24
C VAL A 19 6.70 -6.48 3.39
N GLU A 20 7.20 -7.20 4.39
CA GLU A 20 6.49 -7.45 5.64
C GLU A 20 7.06 -6.56 6.74
N PHE A 21 6.18 -6.00 7.56
CA PHE A 21 6.57 -5.12 8.67
C PHE A 21 5.54 -5.18 9.80
N ASP A 22 6.00 -4.90 11.01
CA ASP A 22 5.14 -4.82 12.18
C ASP A 22 4.68 -3.38 12.42
N ALA A 23 3.41 -3.21 12.76
CA ALA A 23 2.84 -1.93 13.16
C ALA A 23 1.84 -2.09 14.31
N THR A 24 1.65 -1.02 15.07
CA THR A 24 0.76 -1.02 16.24
C THR A 24 -0.72 -1.13 15.86
N ASP A 25 -1.09 -0.58 14.71
CA ASP A 25 -2.45 -0.50 14.19
C ASP A 25 -2.45 -0.22 12.68
N ALA A 26 -3.62 -0.29 12.04
CA ALA A 26 -3.76 -0.12 10.59
C ALA A 26 -3.40 1.29 10.09
N GLY A 27 -3.60 2.33 10.91
CA GLY A 27 -3.20 3.70 10.60
C GLY A 27 -1.68 3.85 10.60
N SER A 28 -1.01 3.32 11.63
CA SER A 28 0.46 3.26 11.67
C SER A 28 1.02 2.47 10.48
N ALA A 29 0.37 1.35 10.12
CA ALA A 29 0.75 0.56 8.96
C ALA A 29 0.58 1.32 7.64
N LEU A 30 -0.47 2.13 7.50
CA LEU A 30 -0.70 2.96 6.32
C LEU A 30 0.38 4.03 6.15
N VAL A 31 0.86 4.63 7.25
CA VAL A 31 1.95 5.61 7.19
C VAL A 31 3.23 4.97 6.66
N ILE A 32 3.60 3.80 7.18
CA ILE A 32 4.78 3.04 6.72
C ILE A 32 4.59 2.63 5.26
N ALA A 33 3.40 2.13 4.90
CA ALA A 33 3.08 1.71 3.55
C ALA A 33 3.16 2.87 2.55
N HIS A 34 2.71 4.07 2.93
CA HIS A 34 2.82 5.26 2.08
C HIS A 34 4.27 5.70 1.89
N GLU A 35 5.08 5.68 2.96
CA GLU A 35 6.51 6.00 2.90
C GLU A 35 7.27 5.03 1.99
N GLU A 36 6.97 3.73 2.08
CA GLU A 36 7.58 2.68 1.24
C GLU A 36 7.05 2.74 -0.21
N ALA A 37 5.78 3.08 -0.38
CA ALA A 37 5.13 3.18 -1.69
C ALA A 37 5.57 4.41 -2.49
N LYS A 38 6.30 5.39 -1.93
CA LYS A 38 6.70 6.67 -2.56
C LYS A 38 7.07 6.68 -4.06
N ARG A 39 7.45 5.54 -4.64
CA ARG A 39 7.81 5.42 -6.07
C ARG A 39 6.89 4.51 -6.89
N ARG A 40 6.02 3.72 -6.27
CA ARG A 40 5.24 2.65 -6.93
C ARG A 40 3.89 2.44 -6.24
N SER A 41 2.87 2.09 -7.01
CA SER A 41 1.58 1.67 -6.45
C SER A 41 1.74 0.38 -5.63
N ALA A 42 0.98 0.25 -4.55
CA ALA A 42 1.05 -0.90 -3.66
C ALA A 42 -0.31 -1.22 -3.01
N GLU A 43 -0.42 -2.42 -2.47
CA GLU A 43 -1.56 -2.91 -1.70
C GLU A 43 -1.12 -3.25 -0.28
N LEU A 44 -1.87 -2.80 0.73
CA LEU A 44 -1.62 -3.11 2.13
C LEU A 44 -2.54 -4.24 2.58
N TRP A 45 -1.93 -5.27 3.16
CA TRP A 45 -2.58 -6.48 3.62
C TRP A 45 -2.29 -6.71 5.10
N ARG A 46 -3.24 -7.35 5.78
CA ARG A 46 -3.05 -7.96 7.10
C ARG A 46 -3.49 -9.42 6.99
N GLY A 47 -2.55 -10.35 7.04
CA GLY A 47 -2.83 -11.74 6.70
C GLY A 47 -3.39 -11.86 5.28
N ASP A 48 -4.60 -12.41 5.16
CA ASP A 48 -5.34 -12.56 3.90
C ASP A 48 -6.28 -11.38 3.60
N ASP A 49 -6.46 -10.46 4.54
CA ASP A 49 -7.33 -9.29 4.38
C ASP A 49 -6.60 -8.13 3.68
N LYS A 50 -7.08 -7.72 2.50
CA LYS A 50 -6.62 -6.48 1.86
C LYS A 50 -7.28 -5.30 2.56
N LEU A 51 -6.49 -4.45 3.20
CA LEU A 51 -6.99 -3.29 3.95
C LEU A 51 -7.21 -2.08 3.03
N CYS A 52 -6.22 -1.77 2.19
CA CYS A 52 -6.29 -0.62 1.29
C CYS A 52 -5.33 -0.75 0.10
N THR A 53 -5.62 0.02 -0.94
CA THR A 53 -4.73 0.21 -2.09
C THR A 53 -4.14 1.62 -2.06
N ILE A 54 -2.84 1.73 -2.30
CA ILE A 54 -2.10 2.99 -2.42
C ILE A 54 -1.70 3.12 -3.90
N LYS A 55 -2.35 4.02 -4.63
CA LYS A 55 -2.11 4.22 -6.06
C LYS A 55 -1.41 5.54 -6.31
N ARG A 56 -0.35 5.50 -7.12
CA ARG A 56 0.28 6.69 -7.69
C ARG A 56 -0.48 7.09 -8.95
N LEU A 57 -1.05 8.29 -8.95
CA LEU A 57 -1.75 8.86 -10.08
C LEU A 57 -0.94 10.02 -10.66
N HIS A 58 -0.93 10.10 -11.99
CA HIS A 58 -0.36 11.22 -12.72
C HIS A 58 -1.51 12.09 -13.21
N GLY A 59 -1.55 13.33 -12.75
CA GLY A 59 -2.45 14.36 -13.23
C GLY A 59 -2.12 14.77 -14.66
N VAL A 60 -3.12 15.32 -15.35
CA VAL A 60 -3.00 15.81 -16.73
C VAL A 60 -1.92 16.89 -16.93
N SER A 61 -1.53 17.57 -15.85
CA SER A 61 -0.49 18.61 -15.84
C SER A 61 0.88 18.11 -15.37
N GLY A 62 1.06 16.79 -15.19
CA GLY A 62 2.31 16.20 -14.67
C GLY A 62 2.44 16.21 -13.14
N GLU A 63 1.37 16.54 -12.43
CA GLU A 63 1.32 16.46 -10.97
C GLU A 63 1.20 14.99 -10.52
N GLU A 64 1.91 14.59 -9.46
CA GLU A 64 1.78 13.26 -8.87
C GLU A 64 0.93 13.31 -7.60
N PHE A 65 -0.10 12.48 -7.54
CA PHE A 65 -0.96 12.36 -6.37
C PHE A 65 -1.04 10.92 -5.89
N TRP A 66 -1.19 10.76 -4.58
CA TRP A 66 -1.42 9.48 -3.95
C TRP A 66 -2.89 9.33 -3.60
N GLN A 67 -3.52 8.31 -4.18
CA GLN A 67 -4.87 7.92 -3.82
C GLN A 67 -4.80 6.70 -2.90
N VAL A 68 -5.38 6.82 -1.70
CA VAL A 68 -5.66 5.67 -0.82
C VAL A 68 -7.12 5.26 -1.04
N GLY A 69 -7.33 4.04 -1.53
CA GLY A 69 -8.64 3.45 -1.76
C GLY A 69 -8.90 2.25 -0.84
N PRO A 70 -10.16 1.85 -0.65
CA PRO A 70 -10.49 0.66 0.14
C PRO A 70 -9.86 -0.60 -0.47
N GLY A 71 -9.57 -1.58 0.39
CA GLY A 71 -9.24 -2.93 -0.06
C GLY A 71 -10.44 -3.60 -0.74
N ASP A 72 -10.21 -4.75 -1.35
CA ASP A 72 -11.29 -5.58 -1.88
C ASP A 72 -11.97 -6.18 -0.65
N ILE A 73 -12.99 -5.50 -0.14
CA ILE A 73 -13.81 -6.01 0.96
C ILE A 73 -14.77 -7.01 0.31
N THR A 74 -14.28 -8.20 -0.08
CA THR A 74 -15.17 -9.33 -0.31
C THR A 74 -15.71 -9.76 1.05
N GLY A 75 -16.77 -9.08 1.49
CA GLY A 75 -17.63 -9.51 2.58
C GLY A 75 -18.58 -10.62 2.14
#